data_AF-A0A9D7R3Z0-F1
#
_entry.id   AF-A0A9D7R3Z0-F1
#
_cell.length_a   1.000
_cell.length_b   1.000
_cell.length_c   1.000
_cell.angle_alpha   90.00
_cell.angle_beta   90.00
_cell.angle_gamma   90.00
#
_symmetry.space_group_name_H-M   'P 1'
#
loop_
_entity.id
_entity.type
_entity.pdbx_description
1 polymer ?
#
loop_
_entity_poly.entity_id
_entity_poly.type
_entity_poly.pdbx_seq_one_letter_code
_entity_poly.pdbx_strand_id
1 'polypeptide(L)'
;MITGLLQFEPEFGNPKSNTEKILSLLEPVEFDLIVLPELANSGYLFTSFDELENSSEVISGSNFVNALTEVAAKKNGFIVTGLCEKSDDKYFNSSLLITPSGKIHTYRKIHLFDTEKKWFTPGSDSPAVYEIEGSFGKVSIGMMICFDWFFPETARTLALQGADNLSSV
;
A
#
# COMPACT_ATOMS: atom_id res chain seq x y z
N MET A 1 9.15 1.86 -18.46
CA MET A 1 8.81 1.87 -17.04
C MET A 1 9.62 0.78 -16.36
N ILE A 2 10.52 1.15 -15.45
CA ILE A 2 11.26 0.24 -14.56
C ILE A 2 10.36 -0.02 -13.36
N THR A 3 9.79 -1.22 -13.30
CA THR A 3 8.92 -1.64 -12.19
C THR A 3 9.66 -2.62 -11.28
N GLY A 4 9.54 -2.40 -9.97
CA GLY A 4 10.16 -3.24 -8.94
C GLY A 4 9.18 -3.70 -7.86
N LEU A 5 9.58 -4.76 -7.15
CA LEU A 5 8.93 -5.24 -5.94
C LEU A 5 9.96 -5.16 -4.82
N LEU A 6 9.60 -4.57 -3.68
CA LEU A 6 10.41 -4.63 -2.46
C LEU A 6 9.85 -5.70 -1.55
N GLN A 7 10.63 -6.75 -1.32
CA GLN A 7 10.31 -7.79 -0.34
C GLN A 7 11.20 -7.65 0.89
N PHE A 8 10.59 -7.61 2.07
CA PHE A 8 11.29 -7.64 3.35
C PHE A 8 10.40 -8.29 4.40
N GLU A 9 10.95 -8.56 5.59
CA GLU A 9 10.22 -9.05 6.76
C GLU A 9 9.89 -7.85 7.65
N PRO A 10 8.63 -7.40 7.73
CA PRO A 10 8.25 -6.35 8.66
C PRO A 10 8.43 -6.82 10.11
N GLU A 11 9.10 -6.02 10.92
CA GLU A 11 9.13 -6.16 12.37
C GLU A 11 7.74 -5.79 12.92
N PHE A 12 7.06 -6.79 13.46
CA PHE A 12 5.70 -6.62 13.96
C PHE A 12 5.63 -5.54 15.05
N GLY A 13 4.66 -4.63 14.93
CA GLY A 13 4.41 -3.59 15.92
C GLY A 13 5.46 -2.47 15.97
N ASN A 14 6.37 -2.40 15.00
CA ASN A 14 7.44 -1.40 14.97
C ASN A 14 7.48 -0.58 13.67
N PRO A 15 6.50 0.33 13.44
CA PRO A 15 6.46 1.18 12.25
C PRO A 15 7.72 1.99 12.00
N LYS A 16 8.39 2.43 13.06
CA LYS A 16 9.65 3.16 12.94
C LYS A 16 10.75 2.29 12.34
N SER A 17 11.00 1.10 12.90
CA SER A 17 12.01 0.17 12.41
C SER A 17 11.72 -0.25 10.96
N ASN A 18 10.45 -0.56 10.65
CA ASN A 18 10.02 -0.91 9.30
C ASN A 18 10.27 0.22 8.29
N THR A 19 9.94 1.46 8.67
CA THR A 19 10.21 2.64 7.84
C THR A 19 11.71 2.77 7.55
N GLU A 20 12.55 2.76 8.60
CA GLU A 20 14.01 2.87 8.47
C GLU A 20 14.58 1.76 7.58
N LYS A 21 14.09 0.53 7.74
CA LYS A 21 14.49 -0.62 6.93
C LYS A 21 14.13 -0.41 5.46
N ILE A 22 12.89 -0.04 5.16
CA ILE A 22 12.43 0.23 3.80
C ILE A 22 13.25 1.35 3.15
N LEU A 23 13.49 2.45 3.85
CA LEU A 23 14.30 3.56 3.34
C LEU A 23 15.71 3.10 2.97
N SER A 24 16.35 2.29 3.82
CA SER A 24 17.68 1.73 3.53
C SER A 24 17.69 0.81 2.31
N LEU A 25 16.62 0.05 2.09
CA LEU A 25 16.47 -0.86 0.96
C LEU A 25 16.17 -0.12 -0.35
N LEU A 26 15.45 0.99 -0.28
CA LEU A 26 15.11 1.82 -1.44
C LEU A 26 16.24 2.76 -1.85
N GLU A 27 17.13 3.14 -0.94
CA GLU A 27 18.22 4.10 -1.21
C GLU A 27 19.01 3.77 -2.50
N PRO A 28 19.57 2.55 -2.68
CA PRO A 28 20.38 2.22 -3.85
C PRO A 28 19.57 1.85 -5.10
N VAL A 29 18.24 1.87 -5.04
CA VAL A 29 17.37 1.34 -6.10
C VAL A 29 16.75 2.46 -6.92
N GLU A 30 16.95 2.43 -8.24
CA GLU A 30 16.22 3.29 -9.18
C GLU A 30 14.93 2.59 -9.64
N PHE A 31 13.81 3.31 -9.66
CA PHE A 31 12.52 2.77 -10.08
C PHE A 31 11.60 3.88 -10.62
N ASP A 32 10.77 3.53 -11.60
CA ASP A 32 9.62 4.34 -12.00
C ASP A 32 8.40 4.01 -11.12
N LEU A 33 8.22 2.74 -10.79
CA LEU A 33 7.17 2.22 -9.91
C LEU A 33 7.76 1.13 -9.00
N ILE A 34 7.54 1.22 -7.69
CA ILE A 34 7.89 0.14 -6.76
C ILE A 34 6.68 -0.25 -5.91
N VAL A 35 6.47 -1.54 -5.73
CA VAL A 35 5.39 -2.10 -4.93
C VAL A 35 6.00 -2.74 -3.68
N LEU A 36 5.52 -2.31 -2.52
CA LEU A 36 5.88 -2.81 -1.19
C LEU A 36 4.80 -3.79 -0.70
N PRO A 37 5.09 -4.61 0.32
CA PRO A 37 4.15 -5.62 0.81
C PRO A 37 2.91 -5.03 1.50
N GLU A 38 1.89 -5.87 1.64
CA GLU A 38 0.76 -5.69 2.56
C GLU A 38 1.25 -5.38 3.98
N LEU A 39 0.59 -4.41 4.64
CA LEU A 39 0.87 -3.99 6.01
C LEU A 39 2.37 -3.75 6.29
N ALA A 40 3.09 -3.18 5.31
CA ALA A 40 4.53 -2.94 5.37
C ALA A 40 4.96 -2.11 6.60
N ASN A 41 4.09 -1.23 7.12
CA ASN A 41 4.42 -0.45 8.30
C ASN A 41 4.32 -1.26 9.62
N SER A 42 3.49 -2.30 9.68
CA SER A 42 3.02 -2.83 10.97
C SER A 42 3.31 -4.32 11.18
N GLY A 43 3.47 -5.08 10.09
CA GLY A 43 3.35 -6.53 10.13
C GLY A 43 1.89 -6.99 10.23
N TYR A 44 1.67 -8.30 10.18
CA TYR A 44 0.34 -8.86 9.85
C TYR A 44 -0.40 -9.55 11.01
N LEU A 45 0.31 -10.26 11.90
CA LEU A 45 -0.30 -11.22 12.83
C LEU A 45 -0.75 -10.59 14.16
N PHE A 46 -1.77 -9.72 14.12
CA PHE A 46 -2.33 -9.10 15.32
C PHE A 46 -3.03 -10.11 16.25
N THR A 47 -2.86 -9.92 17.55
CA THR A 47 -3.49 -10.72 18.61
C THR A 47 -4.36 -9.89 19.57
N SER A 48 -4.22 -8.56 19.56
CA SER A 48 -5.04 -7.64 20.37
C SER A 48 -5.30 -6.30 19.67
N PHE A 49 -6.32 -5.57 20.14
CA PHE A 49 -6.60 -4.21 19.69
C PHE A 49 -5.51 -3.21 20.08
N ASP A 50 -4.84 -3.41 21.22
CA ASP A 50 -3.73 -2.55 21.63
C ASP A 50 -2.55 -2.67 20.65
N GLU A 51 -2.23 -3.88 20.19
CA GLU A 51 -1.22 -4.09 19.14
C GLU A 51 -1.63 -3.40 17.83
N LEU A 52 -2.89 -3.58 17.41
CA LEU A 52 -3.42 -2.96 16.18
C LEU A 52 -3.35 -1.43 16.27
N GLU A 53 -3.85 -0.85 17.36
CA GLU A 53 -3.87 0.60 17.60
C GLU A 53 -2.45 1.16 17.56
N ASN A 54 -1.50 0.56 18.29
CA ASN A 54 -0.11 1.03 18.36
C ASN A 54 0.65 0.89 17.04
N SER A 55 0.20 -0.01 16.15
CA SER A 55 0.82 -0.24 14.84
C SER A 55 0.14 0.53 13.70
N SER A 56 -1.05 1.08 13.97
CA SER A 56 -1.85 1.79 12.97
C SER A 56 -1.43 3.24 12.82
N GLU A 57 -1.59 3.79 11.61
CA GLU A 57 -1.27 5.18 11.34
C GLU A 57 -2.40 5.88 10.59
N VAL A 58 -2.66 7.14 10.96
CA VAL A 58 -3.54 8.04 10.20
C VAL A 58 -2.75 8.65 9.05
N ILE A 59 -3.21 8.48 7.81
CA ILE A 59 -2.47 8.87 6.59
C ILE A 59 -1.93 10.31 6.66
N SER A 60 -2.73 11.29 7.11
CA SER A 60 -2.35 12.70 7.15
C SER A 60 -1.26 13.05 8.17
N GLY A 61 -1.00 12.19 9.15
CA GLY A 61 0.02 12.36 10.18
C GLY A 61 1.01 11.21 10.26
N SER A 62 1.02 10.31 9.28
CA SER A 62 1.82 9.09 9.29
C SER A 62 3.27 9.39 8.96
N ASN A 63 4.18 8.98 9.86
CA ASN A 63 5.61 9.08 9.62
C ASN A 63 6.05 8.15 8.47
N PHE A 64 5.45 6.97 8.40
CA PHE A 64 5.69 6.02 7.31
C PHE A 64 5.32 6.60 5.94
N VAL A 65 4.11 7.14 5.81
CA VAL A 65 3.63 7.75 4.56
C VAL A 65 4.45 8.97 4.18
N ASN A 66 4.81 9.83 5.14
CA ASN A 66 5.63 11.00 4.88
C ASN A 66 7.03 10.60 4.37
N ALA A 67 7.66 9.61 5.00
CA ALA A 67 8.96 9.09 4.59
C ALA A 67 8.93 8.53 3.15
N LEU A 68 7.89 7.76 2.80
CA LEU A 68 7.72 7.25 1.44
C LEU A 68 7.41 8.35 0.43
N THR A 69 6.67 9.38 0.83
CA THR A 69 6.40 10.55 -0.01
C THR A 69 7.69 11.30 -0.36
N GLU A 70 8.60 11.46 0.59
CA GLU A 70 9.92 12.05 0.35
C GLU A 70 10.75 11.20 -0.63
N VAL A 71 10.72 9.87 -0.51
CA VAL A 71 11.39 8.96 -1.44
C VAL A 71 10.80 9.07 -2.85
N ALA A 72 9.47 9.05 -2.96
CA ALA A 72 8.75 9.18 -4.24
C ALA A 72 9.13 10.48 -4.95
N ALA A 73 9.15 11.60 -4.22
CA ALA A 73 9.56 12.90 -4.74
C ALA A 73 11.04 12.92 -5.15
N LYS A 74 11.94 12.41 -4.29
CA LYS A 74 13.39 12.41 -4.55
C LYS A 74 13.77 11.57 -5.77
N LYS A 75 13.11 10.43 -5.96
CA LYS A 75 13.36 9.51 -7.08
C LYS A 75 12.51 9.80 -8.32
N ASN A 76 11.60 10.77 -8.23
CA ASN A 76 10.58 11.03 -9.25
C ASN A 76 9.82 9.74 -9.65
N GLY A 77 9.55 8.88 -8.66
CA GLY A 77 8.95 7.55 -8.84
C GLY A 77 7.66 7.37 -8.05
N PHE A 78 6.87 6.37 -8.44
CA PHE A 78 5.61 6.02 -7.80
C PHE A 78 5.82 4.86 -6.82
N ILE A 79 5.13 4.88 -5.68
CA ILE A 79 5.22 3.84 -4.66
C ILE A 79 3.82 3.31 -4.38
N VAL A 80 3.63 1.99 -4.49
CA VAL A 80 2.44 1.30 -3.97
C VAL A 80 2.83 0.58 -2.69
N THR A 81 2.10 0.75 -1.59
CA THR A 81 2.44 0.13 -0.30
C THR A 81 1.21 -0.25 0.51
N GLY A 82 1.31 -1.34 1.28
CA GLY A 82 0.36 -1.64 2.34
C GLY A 82 0.52 -0.73 3.56
N LEU A 83 -0.58 -0.40 4.22
CA LEU A 83 -0.65 0.36 5.46
C LEU A 83 -1.71 -0.25 6.39
N CYS A 84 -1.38 -0.42 7.68
CA CYS A 84 -2.37 -0.53 8.73
C CYS A 84 -2.97 0.86 8.98
N GLU A 85 -4.01 1.19 8.23
CA GLU A 85 -4.62 2.52 8.25
C GLU A 85 -5.55 2.67 9.44
N LYS A 86 -5.41 3.78 10.18
CA LYS A 86 -6.43 4.27 11.10
C LYS A 86 -7.20 5.43 10.46
N SER A 87 -8.52 5.35 10.47
CA SER A 87 -9.41 6.41 10.00
C SER A 87 -10.62 6.47 10.93
N ASP A 88 -10.78 7.60 11.60
CA ASP A 88 -11.74 7.76 12.70
C ASP A 88 -11.54 6.65 13.75
N ASP A 89 -12.63 5.99 14.16
CA ASP A 89 -12.62 4.87 15.12
C ASP A 89 -12.50 3.49 14.44
N LYS A 90 -11.95 3.44 13.22
CA LYS A 90 -11.85 2.21 12.41
C LYS A 90 -10.43 1.99 11.90
N TYR A 91 -10.13 0.72 11.68
CA TYR A 91 -8.88 0.26 11.09
C TYR A 91 -9.14 -0.39 9.74
N PHE A 92 -8.25 -0.18 8.80
CA PHE A 92 -8.33 -0.76 7.47
C PHE A 92 -6.98 -1.36 7.07
N ASN A 93 -7.04 -2.48 6.36
CA ASN A 93 -5.90 -2.96 5.59
C ASN A 93 -5.95 -2.24 4.23
N SER A 94 -5.01 -1.34 4.00
CA SER A 94 -5.09 -0.38 2.89
C SER A 94 -3.86 -0.45 2.00
N SER A 95 -4.06 -0.28 0.71
CA SER A 95 -3.03 -0.05 -0.30
C SER A 95 -3.03 1.44 -0.65
N LEU A 96 -1.85 2.06 -0.58
CA LEU A 96 -1.64 3.43 -0.97
C LEU A 96 -0.82 3.48 -2.25
N LEU A 97 -1.24 4.30 -3.22
CA LEU A 97 -0.40 4.74 -4.33
C LEU A 97 0.05 6.19 -4.06
N ILE A 98 1.33 6.36 -3.83
CA ILE A 98 2.00 7.63 -3.54
C ILE A 98 2.69 8.12 -4.82
N THR A 99 2.40 9.34 -5.25
CA THR A 99 2.98 9.97 -6.44
C THR A 99 4.22 10.81 -6.10
N PRO A 100 5.07 11.13 -7.08
CA PRO A 100 6.17 12.09 -6.90
C PRO A 100 5.73 13.48 -6.44
N SER A 101 4.49 13.87 -6.75
CA SER A 101 3.91 15.15 -6.32
C SER A 101 3.37 15.14 -4.88
N GLY A 102 3.44 13.99 -4.19
CA GLY A 102 2.87 13.79 -2.86
C GLY A 102 1.37 13.55 -2.83
N LYS A 103 0.75 13.27 -3.98
CA LYS A 103 -0.65 12.84 -4.02
C LYS A 103 -0.73 11.38 -3.56
N ILE A 104 -1.75 11.08 -2.78
CA ILE A 104 -1.99 9.74 -2.24
C ILE A 104 -3.36 9.26 -2.71
N HIS A 105 -3.38 8.08 -3.30
CA HIS A 105 -4.59 7.34 -3.63
C HIS A 105 -4.70 6.15 -2.70
N THR A 106 -5.89 5.91 -2.16
CA THR A 106 -6.12 4.85 -1.17
C THR A 106 -7.13 3.84 -1.70
N TYR A 107 -6.81 2.57 -1.55
CA TYR A 107 -7.72 1.44 -1.73
C TYR A 107 -7.76 0.63 -0.43
N ARG A 108 -8.96 0.33 0.07
CA ARG A 108 -9.17 -0.45 1.31
C ARG A 108 -9.59 -1.87 0.93
N LYS A 109 -8.95 -2.88 1.51
CA LYS A 109 -9.16 -4.30 1.21
C LYS A 109 -10.64 -4.69 1.36
N ILE A 110 -11.21 -5.24 0.30
CA ILE A 110 -12.62 -5.66 0.29
C ILE A 110 -12.76 -7.06 0.88
N HIS A 111 -11.89 -7.99 0.46
CA HIS A 111 -11.94 -9.38 0.89
C HIS A 111 -10.98 -9.64 2.05
N LEU A 112 -11.44 -9.40 3.28
CA LEU A 112 -10.67 -9.70 4.48
C LEU A 112 -10.43 -11.21 4.65
N PHE A 113 -9.20 -11.57 4.96
CA PHE A 113 -8.73 -12.95 5.14
C PHE A 113 -8.74 -13.37 6.61
N ASP A 114 -9.39 -14.50 6.89
CA ASP A 114 -9.38 -15.17 8.20
C ASP A 114 -9.53 -14.20 9.41
N THR A 115 -8.47 -14.04 10.22
CA THR A 115 -8.48 -13.24 11.44
C THR A 115 -8.54 -11.74 11.20
N GLU A 116 -8.25 -11.24 9.98
CA GLU A 116 -8.40 -9.82 9.64
C GLU A 116 -9.80 -9.30 9.95
N LYS A 117 -10.83 -10.15 9.80
CA LYS A 117 -12.24 -9.82 10.10
C LYS A 117 -12.48 -9.44 11.57
N LYS A 118 -11.54 -9.74 12.47
CA LYS A 118 -11.59 -9.34 13.88
C LYS A 118 -11.05 -7.93 14.11
N TRP A 119 -10.18 -7.46 13.22
CA TRP A 119 -9.34 -6.28 13.42
C TRP A 119 -9.71 -5.14 12.47
N PHE A 120 -9.91 -5.46 11.20
CA PHE A 120 -10.10 -4.51 10.13
C PHE A 120 -11.57 -4.40 9.71
N THR A 121 -11.95 -3.19 9.30
CA THR A 121 -13.20 -2.94 8.60
C THR A 121 -13.00 -3.23 7.10
N PRO A 122 -13.91 -3.95 6.43
CA PRO A 122 -13.81 -4.15 4.98
C PRO A 122 -13.99 -2.82 4.24
N GLY A 123 -13.24 -2.66 3.15
CA GLY A 123 -13.41 -1.56 2.21
C GLY A 123 -14.80 -1.57 1.57
N SER A 124 -15.37 -0.38 1.36
CA SER A 124 -16.68 -0.19 0.72
C SER A 124 -16.61 0.22 -0.74
N ASP A 125 -15.44 0.71 -1.17
CA ASP A 125 -15.26 1.24 -2.51
C ASP A 125 -14.93 0.12 -3.49
N SER A 126 -15.38 0.26 -4.74
CA SER A 126 -14.98 -0.67 -5.79
C SER A 126 -13.48 -0.54 -6.08
N PRO A 127 -12.78 -1.62 -6.47
CA PRO A 127 -11.40 -1.53 -6.91
C PRO A 127 -11.29 -0.49 -8.02
N ALA A 128 -10.34 0.43 -7.90
CA ALA A 128 -10.19 1.57 -8.78
C ALA A 128 -8.85 1.51 -9.53
N VAL A 129 -8.85 2.13 -10.72
CA VAL A 129 -7.68 2.31 -11.56
C VAL A 129 -7.22 3.77 -11.48
N TYR A 130 -5.91 3.96 -11.30
CA TYR A 130 -5.29 5.26 -11.18
C TYR A 130 -4.31 5.48 -12.33
N GLU A 131 -4.51 6.56 -13.06
CA GLU A 131 -3.61 6.96 -14.13
C GLU A 131 -2.36 7.64 -13.54
N ILE A 132 -1.19 7.14 -13.91
CA ILE A 132 0.11 7.73 -13.58
C ILE A 132 0.84 8.12 -14.85
N GLU A 133 1.65 9.18 -14.78
CA GLU A 133 2.41 9.69 -15.92
C GLU A 133 3.83 10.03 -15.48
N GLY A 134 4.81 9.58 -16.25
CA GLY A 134 6.23 9.85 -16.04
C GLY A 134 7.01 9.85 -17.35
N SER A 135 8.35 9.76 -17.26
CA SER A 135 9.24 9.67 -18.44
C SER A 135 8.94 8.45 -19.33
N PHE A 136 8.32 7.42 -18.75
CA PHE A 136 7.86 6.20 -19.41
C PHE A 136 6.50 6.35 -20.13
N GLY A 137 5.90 7.54 -20.12
CA GLY A 137 4.57 7.80 -20.63
C GLY A 137 3.47 7.60 -19.58
N LYS A 138 2.25 7.40 -20.07
CA LYS A 138 1.04 7.25 -19.26
C LYS A 138 0.69 5.77 -19.08
N VAL A 139 0.38 5.38 -17.85
CA VAL A 139 0.08 3.99 -17.45
C VAL A 139 -1.05 3.99 -16.42
N SER A 140 -1.98 3.06 -16.54
CA SER A 140 -3.09 2.84 -15.61
C SER A 140 -2.77 1.73 -14.60
N ILE A 141 -2.80 2.04 -13.30
CA ILE A 141 -2.50 1.12 -12.19
C ILE A 141 -3.79 0.75 -11.45
N GLY A 142 -4.16 -0.53 -11.45
CA GLY A 142 -5.18 -1.07 -10.57
C GLY A 142 -4.57 -1.57 -9.25
N MET A 143 -5.19 -1.27 -8.12
CA MET A 143 -4.75 -1.76 -6.81
C MET A 143 -5.67 -2.87 -6.28
N MET A 144 -5.06 -3.93 -5.75
CA MET A 144 -5.73 -4.98 -4.98
C MET A 144 -4.83 -5.43 -3.83
N ILE A 145 -5.35 -6.15 -2.83
CA ILE A 145 -4.56 -6.53 -1.65
C ILE A 145 -4.74 -8.02 -1.38
N CYS A 146 -3.63 -8.76 -1.36
CA CYS A 146 -3.55 -10.14 -0.92
C CYS A 146 -4.80 -10.95 -1.33
N PHE A 147 -5.63 -11.38 -0.38
CA PHE A 147 -6.77 -12.26 -0.60
C PHE A 147 -7.82 -11.79 -1.63
N ASP A 148 -7.79 -10.53 -2.05
CA ASP A 148 -8.52 -10.07 -3.23
C ASP A 148 -8.19 -10.90 -4.50
N TRP A 149 -6.98 -11.45 -4.64
CA TRP A 149 -6.57 -12.28 -5.79
C TRP A 149 -7.39 -13.57 -5.91
N PHE A 150 -7.94 -14.07 -4.79
CA PHE A 150 -8.74 -15.28 -4.77
C PHE A 150 -10.08 -15.11 -5.50
N PHE A 151 -10.53 -13.85 -5.64
CA PHE A 151 -11.79 -13.48 -6.29
C PHE A 151 -11.48 -12.94 -7.69
N PRO A 152 -11.71 -13.72 -8.76
CA PRO A 152 -11.40 -13.29 -10.13
C PRO A 152 -12.14 -12.00 -10.52
N GLU A 153 -13.25 -11.68 -9.84
CA GLU A 153 -14.01 -10.45 -9.98
C GLU A 153 -13.15 -9.21 -9.72
N THR A 154 -12.21 -9.24 -8.78
CA THR A 154 -11.36 -8.08 -8.47
C THR A 154 -10.44 -7.75 -9.65
N ALA A 155 -9.65 -8.74 -10.09
CA ALA A 155 -8.74 -8.57 -11.22
C ALA A 155 -9.50 -8.26 -12.51
N ARG A 156 -10.64 -8.92 -12.75
CA ARG A 156 -11.51 -8.65 -13.91
C ARG A 156 -12.05 -7.23 -13.89
N THR A 157 -12.49 -6.74 -12.74
CA THR A 157 -13.03 -5.38 -12.59
C THR A 157 -11.98 -4.33 -12.92
N LEU A 158 -10.76 -4.49 -12.39
CA LEU A 158 -9.63 -3.60 -12.69
C LEU A 158 -9.24 -3.64 -14.18
N ALA A 159 -9.17 -4.83 -14.78
CA ALA A 159 -8.89 -4.97 -16.21
C ALA A 159 -9.97 -4.32 -17.09
N LEU A 160 -11.25 -4.48 -16.75
CA LEU A 160 -12.35 -3.84 -17.48
C LEU A 160 -12.37 -2.30 -17.34
N GLN A 161 -11.80 -1.77 -16.27
CA GLN A 161 -11.59 -0.33 -16.08
C GLN A 161 -10.36 0.21 -16.85
N GLY A 162 -9.61 -0.66 -17.54
CA GLY A 162 -8.45 -0.26 -18.34
C GLY A 162 -7.13 -0.22 -17.58
N ALA A 163 -6.96 -1.04 -16.54
CA ALA A 163 -5.66 -1.21 -15.89
C ALA A 163 -4.64 -1.83 -16.85
N ASP A 164 -3.50 -1.16 -17.03
CA ASP A 164 -2.34 -1.71 -17.73
C ASP A 164 -1.53 -2.62 -16.79
N ASN A 165 -1.49 -2.27 -15.49
CA ASN A 165 -0.83 -3.05 -14.45
C ASN A 165 -1.76 -3.27 -13.25
N LEU A 166 -1.66 -4.45 -12.66
CA LEU A 166 -2.31 -4.78 -11.38
C LEU A 166 -1.24 -4.86 -10.30
N SER A 167 -1.28 -3.93 -9.36
CA SER A 167 -0.43 -3.93 -8.17
C SER A 167 -1.17 -4.63 -7.04
N SER A 168 -0.67 -5.80 -6.65
CA SER A 168 -1.08 -6.46 -5.42
C SER A 168 -0.04 -6.23 -4.35
N VAL A 169 -0.44 -5.64 -3.24
CA VAL A 169 0.35 -5.65 -2.00
C VAL A 169 0.02 -6.88 -1.17
#